data_AF-A0A6L2PQZ5-F1
#
_entry.id   AF-A0A6L2PQZ5-F1
#
_cell.length_a   1.000
_cell.length_b   1.000
_cell.length_c   1.000
_cell.angle_alpha   90.00
_cell.angle_beta   90.00
_cell.angle_gamma   90.00
#
_symmetry.space_group_name_H-M   'P 1'
#
loop_
_entity.id
_entity.type
_entity.pdbx_description
1 polymer ?
#
loop_
_entity_poly.entity_id
_entity_poly.type
_entity_poly.pdbx_seq_one_letter_code
_entity_poly.pdbx_strand_id
1 'polypeptide(L)'
;MVITRRKRRENKDVLIYLNNKPLEQVNNINYLGIIIDSKLKFREHITHTSRKCTTLIHALAKSAKLSWGLKHEALNTIHKGAILPILLYGAPVWIDAMEKKCNKATYSRVQRLVNIKIAKAY
;
A
#
# COMPACT_ATOMS: atom_id res chain seq x y z
N MET A 1 14.05 28.52 29.49
CA MET A 1 13.94 27.05 29.47
C MET A 1 12.46 26.69 29.48
N VAL A 2 11.85 26.36 28.33
CA VAL A 2 10.40 26.09 28.25
C VAL A 2 10.18 24.60 28.42
N ILE A 3 9.70 24.20 29.60
CA ILE A 3 9.32 22.82 29.89
C ILE A 3 7.87 22.64 29.44
N THR A 4 7.67 22.10 28.24
CA THR A 4 6.32 21.72 27.79
C THR A 4 5.92 20.42 28.50
N ARG A 5 4.96 20.47 29.42
CA ARG A 5 4.35 19.29 30.04
C ARG A 5 3.89 18.32 28.95
N ARG A 6 4.45 17.11 28.93
CA ARG A 6 4.05 16.04 27.98
C ARG A 6 2.58 15.71 28.23
N LYS A 7 1.70 16.10 27.30
CA LYS A 7 0.25 15.86 27.40
C LYS A 7 0.00 14.35 27.55
N ARG A 8 -0.63 13.96 28.65
CA ARG A 8 -0.94 12.57 29.00
C ARG A 8 -1.75 11.95 27.85
N ARG A 9 -1.37 10.76 27.37
CA ARG A 9 -2.21 9.98 26.45
C ARG A 9 -3.44 9.55 27.25
N GLU A 10 -4.54 10.27 27.10
CA GLU A 10 -5.84 9.82 27.60
C GLU A 10 -6.23 8.57 26.82
N ASN A 11 -6.61 7.53 27.54
CA ASN A 11 -7.17 6.32 26.94
C ASN A 11 -8.60 6.66 26.51
N LYS A 12 -8.81 6.81 25.20
CA LYS A 12 -10.11 7.17 24.61
C LYS A 12 -10.83 5.91 24.16
N ASP A 13 -11.08 5.01 25.10
CA ASP A 13 -11.94 3.86 24.83
C ASP A 13 -13.38 4.40 24.73
N VAL A 14 -13.94 4.37 23.51
CA VAL A 14 -15.28 4.88 23.24
C VAL A 14 -16.23 3.70 23.05
N LEU A 15 -17.29 3.65 23.85
CA LEU A 15 -18.33 2.64 23.75
C LEU A 15 -19.41 3.13 22.77
N ILE A 16 -19.32 2.70 21.51
CA ILE A 16 -20.30 3.04 20.46
C ILE A 16 -21.16 1.82 20.16
N TYR A 17 -22.47 2.00 20.05
CA TYR A 17 -23.40 0.95 19.64
C TYR A 17 -23.90 1.20 18.22
N LEU A 18 -23.94 0.14 17.42
CA LEU A 18 -24.59 0.11 16.10
C LEU A 18 -25.59 -1.04 16.10
N ASN A 19 -26.87 -0.78 15.82
CA ASN A 19 -27.93 -1.79 15.86
C ASN A 19 -27.96 -2.59 17.17
N ASN A 20 -27.87 -1.89 18.31
CA ASN A 20 -27.79 -2.46 19.66
C ASN A 20 -26.60 -3.40 19.91
N LYS A 21 -25.56 -3.37 19.07
CA LYS A 21 -24.32 -4.12 19.26
C LYS A 21 -23.15 -3.17 19.51
N PRO A 22 -22.30 -3.41 20.52
CA PRO A 22 -21.11 -2.59 20.73
C PRO A 22 -20.12 -2.77 19.56
N LEU A 23 -19.56 -1.67 19.07
CA LEU A 23 -18.52 -1.67 18.05
C LEU A 23 -17.15 -1.85 18.71
N GLU A 24 -16.36 -2.75 18.16
CA GLU A 24 -14.96 -2.92 18.56
C GLU A 24 -14.11 -1.75 18.03
N GLN A 25 -13.34 -1.13 18.93
CA GLN A 25 -12.40 -0.09 18.56
C GLN A 25 -11.08 -0.70 18.08
N VAL A 26 -10.91 -0.76 16.76
CA VAL A 26 -9.70 -1.32 16.13
C VAL A 26 -8.77 -0.21 15.62
N ASN A 27 -7.47 -0.51 15.56
CA ASN A 27 -6.49 0.42 14.99
C ASN A 27 -6.52 0.47 13.48
N ASN A 28 -6.90 -0.64 12.84
CA ASN A 28 -6.98 -0.77 11.39
C ASN A 28 -8.25 -1.53 11.03
N ILE A 29 -8.95 -1.07 10.00
CA ILE A 29 -10.14 -1.72 9.48
C ILE A 29 -9.97 -1.93 7.98
N ASN A 30 -10.38 -3.10 7.48
CA ASN A 30 -10.46 -3.34 6.05
C ASN A 30 -11.88 -3.01 5.57
N TYR A 31 -11.98 -2.00 4.71
CA TYR A 31 -13.24 -1.58 4.12
C TYR A 31 -13.10 -1.52 2.61
N LEU A 32 -13.91 -2.32 1.91
CA LEU A 32 -13.88 -2.45 0.45
C LEU A 32 -12.48 -2.77 -0.11
N GLY A 33 -11.63 -3.48 0.64
CA GLY A 33 -10.26 -3.79 0.22
C GLY A 33 -9.22 -2.69 0.50
N ILE A 34 -9.62 -1.59 1.14
CA ILE A 34 -8.73 -0.53 1.62
C ILE A 34 -8.52 -0.71 3.13
N ILE A 35 -7.26 -0.70 3.57
CA ILE A 35 -6.92 -0.79 5.00
C ILE A 35 -6.81 0.63 5.54
N ILE A 36 -7.83 1.04 6.30
CA ILE A 36 -7.92 2.36 6.91
C ILE A 36 -7.35 2.26 8.32
N ASP A 37 -6.32 3.04 8.63
CA ASP A 37 -5.75 3.14 9.96
C ASP A 37 -6.40 4.28 10.76
N SER A 38 -6.38 4.18 12.09
CA SER A 38 -6.99 5.15 13.01
C SER A 38 -6.47 6.59 12.88
N LYS A 39 -5.34 6.78 12.17
CA LYS A 39 -4.69 8.07 11.94
C LYS A 39 -4.65 8.48 10.47
N LEU A 40 -5.34 7.75 9.60
CA LEU A 40 -5.39 8.01 8.15
C LEU A 40 -3.99 8.18 7.53
N LYS A 41 -2.99 7.43 8.00
CA LYS A 41 -1.64 7.37 7.43
C LYS A 41 -1.50 6.29 6.38
N PHE A 42 -2.45 5.35 6.29
CA PHE A 42 -2.54 4.29 5.29
C PHE A 42 -1.27 3.43 5.13
N ARG A 43 -0.41 3.39 6.15
CA ARG A 43 0.88 2.68 6.10
C ARG A 43 0.71 1.19 5.82
N GLU A 44 -0.25 0.58 6.49
CA GLU A 44 -0.55 -0.84 6.32
C GLU A 44 -1.14 -1.12 4.94
N HIS A 45 -2.03 -0.27 4.44
CA HIS A 45 -2.55 -0.38 3.08
C HIS A 45 -1.42 -0.34 2.05
N ILE A 46 -0.57 0.69 2.10
CA ILE A 46 0.53 0.86 1.16
C ILE A 46 1.50 -0.32 1.23
N THR A 47 1.82 -0.79 2.44
CA THR A 47 2.70 -1.95 2.63
C THR A 47 2.07 -3.24 2.09
N HIS A 48 0.78 -3.45 2.35
CA HIS A 48 0.02 -4.60 1.86
C HIS A 48 0.01 -4.64 0.32
N THR A 49 -0.40 -3.54 -0.31
CA THR A 49 -0.48 -3.42 -1.76
C THR A 49 0.91 -3.53 -2.39
N SER A 50 1.92 -2.89 -1.80
CA SER A 50 3.30 -2.96 -2.28
C SER A 50 3.86 -4.38 -2.24
N ARG A 51 3.59 -5.13 -1.16
CA ARG A 51 3.98 -6.53 -1.05
C ARG A 51 3.28 -7.39 -2.09
N LYS A 52 1.96 -7.21 -2.28
CA LYS A 52 1.18 -7.93 -3.28
C LYS A 52 1.75 -7.72 -4.69
N CYS A 53 2.03 -6.48 -5.07
CA CYS A 53 2.66 -6.15 -6.35
C CYS A 53 4.07 -6.73 -6.46
N THR A 54 4.89 -6.63 -5.42
CA THR A 54 6.27 -7.16 -5.42
C THR A 54 6.27 -8.68 -5.65
N THR A 55 5.39 -9.42 -4.97
CA THR A 55 5.22 -10.87 -5.18
C THR A 55 4.83 -11.18 -6.62
N LEU A 56 3.86 -10.44 -7.20
CA LEU A 56 3.46 -10.62 -8.60
C LEU A 56 4.64 -10.36 -9.55
N ILE A 57 5.38 -9.27 -9.34
CA ILE A 57 6.53 -8.91 -10.16
C ILE A 57 7.62 -9.97 -10.11
N HIS A 58 7.89 -10.56 -8.94
CA HIS A 58 8.85 -11.65 -8.80
C HIS A 58 8.38 -12.94 -9.45
N ALA A 59 7.11 -13.30 -9.30
CA ALA A 59 6.53 -14.46 -9.97
C ALA A 59 6.65 -14.34 -11.49
N LEU A 60 6.28 -13.18 -12.04
CA LEU A 60 6.42 -12.87 -13.46
C LEU A 60 7.87 -12.95 -13.92
N ALA A 61 8.80 -12.37 -13.16
CA ALA A 61 10.22 -12.42 -13.48
C ALA A 61 10.76 -13.85 -13.47
N LYS A 62 10.28 -14.71 -12.56
CA LYS A 62 10.65 -16.13 -12.52
C LYS A 62 10.13 -16.87 -13.75
N SER A 63 8.87 -16.67 -14.12
CA SER A 63 8.28 -17.30 -15.31
C SER A 63 8.93 -16.81 -16.62
N ALA A 64 9.28 -15.52 -16.70
CA ALA A 64 9.99 -14.94 -17.84
C ALA A 64 11.38 -15.55 -18.05
N LYS A 65 12.11 -15.81 -16.97
CA LYS A 65 13.43 -16.46 -17.04
C LYS A 65 13.33 -17.92 -17.48
N LEU A 66 12.24 -18.60 -17.10
CA LEU A 66 12.00 -20.00 -17.48
C LEU A 66 11.56 -20.15 -18.94
N SER A 67 10.96 -19.10 -19.52
CA SER A 67 10.44 -19.09 -20.91
C SER A 67 11.11 -17.98 -21.73
N TRP A 68 12.34 -18.21 -22.22
CA TRP A 68 13.03 -17.42 -23.28
C TRP A 68 13.01 -15.87 -23.19
N GLY A 69 12.65 -15.28 -22.04
CA GLY A 69 12.45 -13.86 -21.84
C GLY A 69 11.06 -13.37 -22.27
N LEU A 70 10.34 -12.69 -21.36
CA LEU A 70 9.07 -12.04 -21.69
C LEU A 70 9.30 -10.89 -22.69
N LYS A 71 8.48 -10.83 -23.76
CA LYS A 71 8.44 -9.68 -24.67
C LYS A 71 8.05 -8.40 -23.92
N HIS A 72 8.57 -7.25 -24.36
CA HIS A 72 8.31 -5.95 -23.74
C HIS A 72 6.81 -5.62 -23.70
N GLU A 73 6.06 -5.95 -24.76
CA GLU A 73 4.61 -5.80 -24.81
C GLU A 73 3.90 -6.54 -23.68
N ALA A 74 4.26 -7.80 -23.44
CA ALA A 74 3.68 -8.60 -22.36
C ALA A 74 3.96 -7.97 -20.99
N LEU A 75 5.18 -7.49 -20.74
CA LEU A 75 5.53 -6.79 -19.49
C LEU A 75 4.71 -5.50 -19.33
N ASN A 76 4.53 -4.74 -20.40
CA ASN A 76 3.76 -3.51 -20.38
C ASN A 76 2.26 -3.77 -20.12
N THR A 77 1.70 -4.80 -20.77
CA THR A 77 0.32 -5.24 -20.55
C THR A 77 0.09 -5.65 -19.10
N ILE A 78 1.00 -6.41 -18.50
CA ILE A 78 0.85 -6.83 -17.11
C ILE A 78 1.04 -5.65 -16.14
N HIS A 79 1.98 -4.75 -16.43
CA HIS A 79 2.17 -3.55 -15.62
C HIS A 79 0.92 -2.68 -15.61
N LYS A 80 0.38 -2.34 -16.79
CA LYS A 80 -0.81 -1.50 -16.92
C LYS A 80 -2.10 -2.22 -16.49
N GLY A 81 -2.18 -3.53 -16.72
CA GLY A 81 -3.39 -4.33 -16.50
C GLY A 81 -3.52 -4.94 -15.11
N ALA A 82 -2.41 -5.15 -14.39
CA ALA A 82 -2.44 -5.78 -13.06
C ALA A 82 -1.76 -4.94 -11.99
N ILE A 83 -0.52 -4.50 -12.22
CA ILE A 83 0.26 -3.82 -11.18
C ILE A 83 -0.32 -2.45 -10.87
N LEU A 84 -0.56 -1.63 -11.90
CA LEU A 84 -1.07 -0.27 -11.74
C LEU A 84 -2.49 -0.25 -11.12
N PRO A 85 -3.46 -1.08 -11.54
CA PRO A 85 -4.77 -1.13 -10.91
C PRO A 85 -4.72 -1.57 -9.44
N ILE A 86 -3.85 -2.53 -9.09
CA ILE A 86 -3.67 -2.93 -7.69
C ILE A 86 -3.12 -1.77 -6.87
N LEU A 87 -2.10 -1.06 -7.38
CA LEU A 87 -1.49 0.07 -6.69
C LEU A 87 -2.40 1.29 -6.56
N LEU A 88 -3.23 1.58 -7.57
CA LEU A 88 -4.08 2.78 -7.62
C LEU A 88 -5.50 2.54 -7.09
N TYR A 89 -5.83 1.31 -6.68
CA TYR A 89 -7.15 1.01 -6.15
C TYR A 89 -7.47 1.88 -4.94
N GLY A 90 -8.58 2.64 -5.02
CA GLY A 90 -8.99 3.54 -3.94
C GLY A 90 -8.09 4.77 -3.75
N ALA A 91 -7.25 5.14 -4.74
CA ALA A 91 -6.29 6.24 -4.63
C ALA A 91 -6.86 7.53 -4.03
N PRO A 92 -8.05 8.03 -4.41
CA PRO A 92 -8.61 9.25 -3.80
C PRO A 92 -8.75 9.20 -2.27
N VAL A 93 -8.82 8.01 -1.67
CA VAL A 93 -8.96 7.82 -0.22
C VAL A 93 -7.62 7.91 0.52
N TRP A 94 -6.54 7.44 -0.10
CA TRP A 94 -5.23 7.31 0.59
C TRP A 94 -4.12 8.17 -0.02
N ILE A 95 -4.36 8.87 -1.13
CA ILE A 95 -3.31 9.60 -1.87
C ILE A 95 -2.61 10.66 -1.01
N ASP A 96 -3.33 11.35 -0.12
CA ASP A 96 -2.76 12.37 0.77
C ASP A 96 -1.69 11.77 1.71
N ALA A 97 -1.79 10.48 2.02
CA ALA A 97 -0.77 9.80 2.81
C ALA A 97 0.59 9.66 2.08
N MET A 98 0.64 9.89 0.76
CA MET A 98 1.89 9.90 -0.02
C MET A 98 2.78 11.11 0.28
N GLU A 99 2.27 12.16 0.93
CA GLU A 99 3.10 13.26 1.42
C GLU A 99 4.18 12.78 2.41
N LYS A 100 3.93 11.68 3.12
CA LYS A 100 4.90 11.09 4.04
C LYS A 100 5.99 10.38 3.23
N LYS A 101 7.24 10.83 3.40
CA LYS A 101 8.43 10.25 2.75
C LYS A 101 8.52 8.73 2.86
N CYS A 102 8.16 8.16 4.02
CA CYS A 102 8.16 6.70 4.23
C CYS A 102 7.21 5.96 3.28
N ASN A 103 6.01 6.53 3.07
CA ASN A 103 4.98 5.94 2.23
C ASN A 103 5.39 6.03 0.76
N LYS A 104 5.86 7.21 0.36
CA LYS A 104 6.42 7.45 -0.97
C LYS A 104 7.60 6.52 -1.29
N ALA A 105 8.52 6.32 -0.35
CA ALA A 105 9.67 5.44 -0.54
C ALA A 105 9.26 3.98 -0.81
N THR A 106 8.30 3.46 -0.03
CA THR A 106 7.76 2.11 -0.24
C THR A 106 7.11 1.97 -1.61
N TYR A 107 6.28 2.94 -2.00
CA TYR A 107 5.61 2.95 -3.29
C TYR A 107 6.61 3.07 -4.47
N SER A 108 7.55 4.02 -4.39
CA SER A 108 8.62 4.21 -5.37
C SER A 108 9.48 2.95 -5.56
N ARG A 109 9.69 2.16 -4.50
CA ARG A 109 10.46 0.90 -4.60
C ARG A 109 9.77 -0.10 -5.52
N VAL A 110 8.44 -0.22 -5.43
CA VAL A 110 7.66 -1.11 -6.31
C VAL A 110 7.69 -0.59 -7.74
N GLN A 111 7.48 0.71 -7.94
CA GLN A 111 7.56 1.32 -9.28
C GLN A 111 8.93 1.10 -9.92
N ARG A 112 10.02 1.32 -9.16
CA ARG A 112 11.39 1.07 -9.63
C ARG A 112 11.59 -0.39 -10.04
N LEU A 113 11.09 -1.34 -9.25
CA LEU A 113 11.22 -2.77 -9.53
C LEU A 113 10.60 -3.14 -10.90
N VAL A 114 9.46 -2.55 -11.25
CA VAL A 114 8.83 -2.77 -12.55
C VAL A 114 9.58 -2.05 -13.66
N ASN A 115 9.93 -0.78 -13.45
CA ASN A 115 10.57 0.06 -14.46
C ASN A 115 11.90 -0.54 -14.95
N ILE A 116 12.71 -1.08 -14.04
CA ILE A 116 13.97 -1.78 -14.38
C ILE A 116 13.68 -2.96 -15.32
N LYS A 117 12.64 -3.75 -15.04
CA LYS A 117 12.27 -4.92 -15.86
C LYS A 117 11.73 -4.52 -17.23
N ILE A 118 10.88 -3.49 -17.28
CA ILE A 118 10.31 -2.96 -18.53
C ILE A 118 11.41 -2.39 -19.43
N ALA A 119 12.30 -1.58 -18.85
CA ALA A 119 13.41 -0.95 -19.56
C ALA A 119 14.54 -1.92 -19.93
N LYS A 120 14.52 -3.15 -19.38
CA LYS A 120 15.65 -4.09 -19.44
C LYS A 120 16.98 -3.47 -18.96
N ALA A 121 16.90 -2.56 -17.99
CA ALA A 121 18.06 -1.90 -17.41
C ALA A 121 18.67 -2.75 -16.28
N TYR A 122 19.97 -2.58 -16.01
CA TYR A 122 20.69 -3.20 -14.89
C TYR A 122 20.76 -2.26 -13.69
#